data_AF-A0A1R2C2V5-F1
#
_entry.id   AF-A0A1R2C2V5-F1
#
_cell.length_a   1.000
_cell.length_b   1.000
_cell.length_c   1.000
_cell.angle_alpha   90.00
_cell.angle_beta   90.00
_cell.angle_gamma   90.00
#
_symmetry.space_group_name_H-M   'P 1'
#
loop_
_entity.id
_entity.type
_entity.pdbx_description
1 polymer ?
#
loop_
_entity_poly.entity_id
_entity_poly.type
_entity_poly.pdbx_seq_one_letter_code
_entity_poly.pdbx_strand_id
1 'polypeptide(L)'
;MDNILFQHSENFTKTLMLKTLIVHNKDLQTSYDNLEKKILETTLQKDDIKYRMELLVEAKNILANDQEKLISKNKEKMLRLKNLSESLTEEREKLKSKLETTEYNYKILSEEYEKLRQRAKQAKFRQLEAEEEKVCKNCKKIYKEEENFNWSCKVHSSQFSGIWWCCGKKDKNALGCKVCMHESKDEYDTTLKEDGLIIDKKTFCTSCKKNGHSFSECPKDPNARTTNDVNEEIERLEILVQQNSLKQSKLIECSIEKQNTLKIRNAKIREYMERQFESDDDKDSFYEGQEESFFPDLMALKNNTIFNTENTKFRVSSEVGESPFMLRKFKSQKKTKRQGLTLFGKDRVSTLAKTITLVD
;
A
#
# COMPACT_ATOMS: atom_id res chain seq x y z
N MET A 1 110.84 -41.38 -77.14
CA MET A 1 110.42 -40.37 -76.12
C MET A 1 108.90 -40.19 -76.09
N ASP A 2 108.19 -40.45 -77.18
CA ASP A 2 106.72 -40.22 -77.28
C ASP A 2 105.87 -41.06 -76.32
N ASN A 3 106.29 -42.28 -75.97
CA ASN A 3 105.54 -43.16 -75.07
C ASN A 3 105.54 -42.66 -73.60
N ILE A 4 106.60 -41.94 -73.19
CA ILE A 4 106.74 -41.39 -71.83
C ILE A 4 105.90 -40.11 -71.68
N LEU A 5 105.84 -39.28 -72.74
CA LEU A 5 104.98 -38.10 -72.78
C LEU A 5 103.49 -38.47 -72.80
N PHE A 6 103.12 -39.55 -73.49
CA PHE A 6 101.76 -40.06 -73.52
C PHE A 6 101.29 -40.57 -72.13
N GLN A 7 102.14 -41.34 -71.44
CA GLN A 7 101.84 -41.80 -70.07
C GLN A 7 101.75 -40.65 -69.06
N HIS A 8 102.56 -39.59 -69.22
CA HIS A 8 102.46 -38.40 -68.38
C HIS A 8 101.16 -37.63 -68.59
N SER A 9 100.70 -37.50 -69.84
CA SER A 9 99.42 -36.85 -70.14
C SER A 9 98.26 -37.65 -69.56
N GLU A 10 98.27 -38.97 -69.71
CA GLU A 10 97.21 -39.86 -69.21
C GLU A 10 97.14 -39.88 -67.68
N ASN A 11 98.29 -39.87 -66.99
CA ASN A 11 98.37 -39.73 -65.54
C ASN A 11 97.87 -38.37 -65.07
N PHE A 12 98.12 -37.30 -65.83
CA PHE A 12 97.60 -35.97 -65.53
C PHE A 12 96.08 -35.92 -65.66
N THR A 13 95.48 -36.46 -66.73
CA THR A 13 94.02 -36.53 -66.92
C THR A 13 93.36 -37.37 -65.83
N LYS A 14 93.94 -38.53 -65.49
CA LYS A 14 93.45 -39.39 -64.39
C LYS A 14 93.48 -38.64 -63.05
N THR A 15 94.56 -37.91 -62.77
CA THR A 15 94.69 -37.11 -61.55
C THR A 15 93.66 -35.97 -61.49
N LEU A 16 93.41 -35.30 -62.61
CA LEU A 16 92.39 -34.24 -62.71
C LEU A 16 90.99 -34.82 -62.49
N MET A 17 90.64 -35.92 -63.16
CA MET A 17 89.37 -36.61 -62.97
C MET A 17 89.16 -37.05 -61.52
N LEU A 18 90.18 -37.62 -60.88
CA LEU A 18 90.13 -38.04 -59.48
C LEU A 18 89.89 -36.84 -58.56
N LYS A 19 90.57 -35.71 -58.78
CA LYS A 19 90.34 -34.48 -58.00
C LYS A 19 88.91 -33.96 -58.17
N THR A 20 88.39 -33.93 -59.40
CA THR A 20 87.02 -33.51 -59.68
C THR A 20 85.99 -34.44 -59.01
N LEU A 21 86.21 -35.75 -59.06
CA LEU A 21 85.37 -36.73 -58.36
C LEU A 21 85.39 -36.55 -56.84
N ILE A 22 86.56 -36.28 -56.24
CA ILE A 22 86.69 -36.00 -54.81
C ILE A 22 85.91 -34.74 -54.42
N VAL A 23 86.01 -33.67 -55.22
CA VAL A 23 85.26 -32.42 -54.98
C VAL A 23 83.76 -32.68 -55.08
N HIS A 24 83.29 -33.32 -56.15
CA HIS A 24 81.88 -33.67 -56.29
C HIS A 24 81.35 -34.55 -55.17
N ASN A 25 82.15 -35.53 -54.71
CA ASN A 25 81.75 -36.39 -53.59
C ASN A 25 81.63 -35.58 -52.28
N LYS A 26 82.54 -34.63 -52.02
CA LYS A 26 82.44 -33.73 -50.86
C LYS A 26 81.21 -32.81 -50.94
N ASP A 27 80.91 -32.27 -52.12
CA ASP A 27 79.73 -31.44 -52.34
C ASP A 27 78.44 -32.24 -52.15
N LEU A 28 78.43 -33.47 -52.68
CA LEU A 28 77.32 -34.42 -52.51
C LEU A 28 77.11 -34.76 -51.02
N GLN A 29 78.19 -35.09 -50.30
CA GLN A 29 78.14 -35.35 -48.86
C GLN A 29 77.59 -34.15 -48.10
N THR A 30 78.08 -32.95 -48.38
CA THR A 30 77.61 -31.70 -47.76
C THR A 30 76.12 -31.46 -48.06
N SER A 31 75.67 -31.76 -49.27
CA SER A 31 74.26 -31.69 -49.66
C SER A 31 73.40 -32.68 -48.88
N TYR A 32 73.88 -33.93 -48.70
CA TYR A 32 73.20 -34.94 -47.90
C TYR A 32 73.09 -34.53 -46.43
N ASP A 33 74.17 -34.07 -45.81
CA ASP A 33 74.18 -33.61 -44.42
C ASP A 33 73.20 -32.43 -44.21
N ASN A 34 73.13 -31.52 -45.19
CA ASN A 34 72.18 -30.40 -45.16
C ASN A 34 70.73 -30.86 -45.34
N LEU A 35 70.48 -31.86 -46.19
CA LEU A 35 69.16 -32.44 -46.39
C LEU A 35 68.70 -33.16 -45.11
N GLU A 36 69.59 -33.94 -44.49
CA GLU A 36 69.31 -34.65 -43.25
C GLU A 36 68.95 -33.69 -42.11
N LYS A 37 69.70 -32.59 -41.95
CA LYS A 37 69.37 -31.53 -40.98
C LYS A 37 67.98 -30.93 -41.23
N LYS A 38 67.63 -30.63 -42.49
CA LYS A 38 66.31 -30.10 -42.85
C LYS A 38 65.19 -31.11 -42.57
N ILE A 39 65.41 -32.39 -42.84
CA ILE A 39 64.43 -33.45 -42.53
C ILE A 39 64.21 -33.53 -41.02
N LEU A 40 65.29 -33.46 -40.22
CA LEU A 40 65.20 -33.46 -38.77
C LEU A 40 64.44 -32.23 -38.25
N GLU A 41 64.77 -31.03 -38.71
CA GLU A 41 64.07 -29.79 -38.36
C GLU A 41 62.58 -29.86 -38.72
N THR A 42 62.24 -30.35 -39.91
CA THR A 42 60.85 -30.50 -40.36
C THR A 42 60.11 -31.54 -39.50
N THR A 43 60.79 -32.60 -39.08
CA THR A 43 60.22 -33.63 -38.21
C THR A 43 59.91 -33.06 -36.82
N LEU A 44 60.83 -32.28 -36.24
CA LEU A 44 60.60 -31.60 -34.97
C LEU A 44 59.45 -30.60 -35.04
N GLN A 45 59.36 -29.83 -36.12
CA GLN A 45 58.24 -28.90 -36.34
C GLN A 45 56.90 -29.63 -36.47
N LYS A 46 56.87 -30.75 -37.20
CA LYS A 46 55.67 -31.58 -37.32
C LYS A 46 55.20 -32.11 -35.97
N ASP A 47 56.12 -32.57 -35.13
CA ASP A 47 55.81 -33.11 -33.80
C ASP A 47 55.33 -32.00 -32.83
N ASP A 48 55.93 -30.80 -32.88
CA ASP A 48 55.45 -29.62 -32.13
C ASP A 48 54.04 -29.20 -32.57
N ILE A 49 53.77 -29.15 -33.88
CA ILE A 49 52.43 -28.85 -34.41
C ILE A 49 51.42 -29.89 -33.94
N LYS A 50 51.79 -31.18 -33.97
CA LYS A 50 50.92 -32.27 -33.51
C LYS A 50 50.59 -32.11 -32.03
N TYR A 51 51.58 -31.84 -31.19
CA TYR A 51 51.38 -31.60 -29.76
C TYR A 51 50.46 -30.41 -29.50
N ARG A 52 50.67 -29.28 -30.19
CA ARG A 52 49.78 -28.11 -30.07
C ARG A 52 48.36 -28.41 -30.51
N MET A 53 48.18 -29.24 -31.56
CA MET A 53 46.87 -29.65 -32.02
C MET A 53 46.14 -30.50 -30.98
N GLU A 54 46.84 -31.41 -30.29
CA GLU A 54 46.29 -32.20 -29.19
C GLU A 54 45.83 -31.30 -28.03
N LEU A 55 46.64 -30.31 -27.63
CA LEU A 55 46.27 -29.32 -26.61
C LEU A 55 45.04 -28.49 -27.01
N LEU A 56 44.94 -28.09 -28.27
CA LEU A 56 43.77 -27.34 -28.78
C LEU A 56 42.49 -28.19 -28.75
N VAL A 57 42.60 -29.49 -29.06
CA VAL A 57 41.47 -30.42 -28.97
C VAL A 57 41.02 -30.59 -27.51
N GLU A 58 41.96 -30.73 -26.58
CA GLU A 58 41.64 -30.82 -25.15
C GLU A 58 40.96 -29.53 -24.64
N ALA A 59 41.53 -28.36 -24.96
CA ALA A 59 40.93 -27.07 -24.59
C ALA A 59 39.53 -26.90 -25.18
N LYS A 60 39.31 -27.31 -26.44
CA LYS A 60 37.98 -27.30 -27.08
C LYS A 60 36.98 -28.19 -26.34
N ASN A 61 37.39 -29.37 -25.91
CA ASN A 61 36.52 -30.30 -25.18
C ASN A 61 36.15 -29.76 -23.79
N ILE A 62 37.08 -29.11 -23.10
CA ILE A 62 36.82 -28.43 -21.81
C ILE A 62 35.79 -27.31 -22.01
N LEU A 63 35.99 -26.44 -23.00
CA LEU A 63 35.07 -25.35 -23.31
C LEU A 63 33.67 -25.86 -23.69
N ALA A 64 33.58 -26.94 -24.46
CA ALA A 64 32.29 -27.55 -24.82
C ALA A 64 31.55 -28.09 -23.58
N ASN A 65 32.26 -28.75 -22.66
CA ASN A 65 31.68 -29.24 -21.41
C ASN A 65 31.21 -28.10 -20.51
N ASP A 66 31.99 -27.01 -20.42
CA ASP A 66 31.61 -25.86 -19.61
C ASP A 66 30.41 -25.11 -20.22
N GLN A 67 30.35 -25.01 -21.55
CA GLN A 67 29.18 -24.49 -22.27
C GLN A 67 27.92 -25.33 -21.97
N GLU A 68 28.01 -26.65 -21.99
CA GLU A 68 26.88 -27.53 -21.67
C GLU A 68 26.42 -27.38 -20.22
N LYS A 69 27.36 -27.32 -19.27
CA LYS A 69 27.05 -27.05 -17.86
C LYS A 69 26.34 -25.71 -17.66
N LEU A 70 26.81 -24.67 -18.35
CA LEU A 70 26.20 -23.34 -18.28
C LEU A 70 24.78 -23.36 -18.84
N ILE A 71 24.57 -24.00 -20.00
CA ILE A 71 23.24 -24.16 -20.61
C ILE A 71 22.30 -24.93 -19.69
N SER A 72 22.77 -26.01 -19.07
CA SER A 72 21.98 -26.81 -18.12
C SER A 72 21.55 -25.98 -16.89
N LYS A 73 22.49 -25.27 -16.27
CA LYS A 73 22.19 -24.36 -15.14
C LYS A 73 21.20 -23.26 -15.53
N ASN A 74 21.34 -22.68 -16.71
CA ASN A 74 20.42 -21.64 -17.19
C ASN A 74 19.02 -22.20 -17.47
N LYS A 75 18.90 -23.40 -18.04
CA LYS A 75 17.61 -24.09 -18.20
C LYS A 75 16.92 -24.33 -16.86
N GLU A 76 17.67 -24.76 -15.85
CA GLU A 76 17.14 -24.95 -14.49
C GLU A 76 16.68 -23.63 -13.86
N LYS A 77 17.50 -22.56 -13.94
CA LYS A 77 17.13 -21.22 -13.47
C LYS A 77 15.84 -20.74 -14.15
N MET A 78 15.73 -20.90 -15.48
CA MET A 78 14.54 -20.53 -16.24
C MET A 78 13.30 -21.31 -15.82
N LEU A 79 13.43 -22.62 -15.57
CA LEU A 79 12.33 -23.45 -15.08
C LEU A 79 11.86 -23.01 -13.68
N ARG A 80 12.78 -22.71 -12.77
CA ARG A 80 12.46 -22.19 -11.43
C ARG A 80 11.71 -20.85 -11.51
N LEU A 81 12.19 -19.92 -12.34
CA LEU A 81 11.54 -18.62 -12.54
C LEU A 81 10.14 -18.79 -13.15
N LYS A 82 9.96 -19.71 -14.09
CA LYS A 82 8.66 -20.03 -14.67
C LYS A 82 7.68 -20.53 -13.61
N ASN A 83 8.08 -21.50 -12.79
CA ASN A 83 7.24 -22.05 -11.74
C ASN A 83 6.88 -20.99 -10.68
N LEU A 84 7.83 -20.12 -10.31
CA LEU A 84 7.57 -19.00 -9.40
C LEU A 84 6.57 -18.01 -10.02
N SER A 85 6.71 -17.69 -11.30
CA SER A 85 5.77 -16.83 -12.02
C SER A 85 4.36 -17.42 -12.03
N GLU A 86 4.23 -18.72 -12.31
CA GLU A 86 2.94 -19.42 -12.28
C GLU A 86 2.30 -19.37 -10.88
N SER A 87 3.07 -19.67 -9.83
CA SER A 87 2.60 -19.59 -8.44
C SER A 87 2.13 -18.17 -8.06
N LEU A 88 2.89 -17.13 -8.43
CA LEU A 88 2.50 -15.74 -8.18
C LEU A 88 1.22 -15.36 -8.93
N THR A 89 1.01 -15.87 -10.15
CA THR A 89 -0.24 -15.63 -10.88
C THR A 89 -1.44 -16.29 -10.21
N GLU A 90 -1.29 -17.50 -9.67
CA GLU A 90 -2.35 -18.15 -8.90
C GLU A 90 -2.69 -17.40 -7.61
N GLU A 91 -1.68 -16.93 -6.88
CA GLU A 91 -1.89 -16.11 -5.68
C GLU A 91 -2.61 -14.80 -6.00
N ARG A 92 -2.25 -14.15 -7.11
CA ARG A 92 -2.91 -12.94 -7.58
C ARG A 92 -4.39 -13.16 -7.83
N GLU A 93 -4.76 -14.25 -8.52
CA GLU A 93 -6.16 -14.56 -8.80
C GLU A 93 -6.94 -14.95 -7.52
N LYS A 94 -6.30 -15.67 -6.57
CA LYS A 94 -6.89 -15.93 -5.25
C LYS A 94 -7.18 -14.64 -4.47
N LEU A 95 -6.24 -13.69 -4.47
CA LEU A 95 -6.42 -12.40 -3.80
C LEU A 95 -7.49 -11.56 -4.48
N LYS A 96 -7.57 -11.58 -5.81
CA LYS A 96 -8.61 -10.91 -6.58
C LYS A 96 -10.00 -11.43 -6.22
N SER A 97 -10.19 -12.74 -6.14
CA SER A 97 -11.47 -13.33 -5.71
C SER A 97 -11.84 -12.97 -4.27
N LYS A 98 -10.86 -12.90 -3.35
CA LYS A 98 -11.07 -12.43 -1.97
C LYS A 98 -11.47 -10.95 -1.91
N LEU A 99 -10.92 -10.12 -2.79
CA LEU A 99 -11.29 -8.71 -2.89
C LEU A 99 -12.74 -8.57 -3.36
N GLU A 100 -13.13 -9.26 -4.44
CA GLU A 100 -14.50 -9.24 -4.98
C GLU A 100 -15.54 -9.68 -3.95
N THR A 101 -15.25 -10.74 -3.18
CA THR A 101 -16.14 -11.20 -2.09
C THR A 101 -16.24 -10.18 -0.95
N THR A 102 -15.14 -9.52 -0.59
CA THR A 102 -15.14 -8.47 0.45
C THR A 102 -15.91 -7.22 0.01
N GLU A 103 -15.76 -6.80 -1.26
CA GLU A 103 -16.51 -5.68 -1.83
C GLU A 103 -18.01 -5.96 -1.87
N TYR A 104 -18.40 -7.19 -2.23
CA TYR A 104 -19.78 -7.64 -2.17
C TYR A 104 -20.34 -7.58 -0.74
N ASN A 105 -19.60 -8.09 0.24
CA ASN A 105 -20.00 -8.04 1.65
C ASN A 105 -20.14 -6.60 2.17
N TYR A 106 -19.21 -5.71 1.78
CA TYR A 106 -19.29 -4.28 2.13
C TYR A 106 -20.55 -3.63 1.57
N LYS A 107 -20.95 -3.97 0.34
CA LYS A 107 -22.18 -3.48 -0.27
C LYS A 107 -23.41 -3.91 0.53
N ILE A 108 -23.50 -5.17 0.94
CA ILE A 108 -24.59 -5.68 1.79
C ILE A 108 -24.64 -4.92 3.12
N LEU A 109 -23.51 -4.82 3.83
CA LEU A 109 -23.41 -4.11 5.11
C LEU A 109 -23.81 -2.63 5.00
N SER A 110 -23.44 -1.98 3.90
CA SER A 110 -23.81 -0.59 3.62
C SER A 110 -25.32 -0.42 3.44
N GLU A 111 -25.98 -1.33 2.72
CA GLU A 111 -27.43 -1.34 2.55
C GLU A 111 -28.17 -1.62 3.88
N GLU A 112 -27.66 -2.53 4.71
CA GLU A 112 -28.20 -2.81 6.04
C GLU A 112 -28.05 -1.62 7.00
N TYR A 113 -26.89 -0.96 6.97
CA TYR A 113 -26.63 0.24 7.77
C TYR A 113 -27.61 1.36 7.42
N GLU A 114 -27.87 1.62 6.14
CA GLU A 114 -28.81 2.66 5.75
C GLU A 114 -30.26 2.31 6.16
N LYS A 115 -30.67 1.04 6.06
CA LYS A 115 -31.96 0.57 6.60
C LYS A 115 -32.06 0.78 8.10
N LEU A 116 -31.02 0.44 8.86
CA LEU A 116 -30.98 0.64 10.31
C LEU A 116 -31.04 2.13 10.68
N ARG A 117 -30.30 2.97 9.95
CA ARG A 117 -30.32 4.43 10.11
C ARG A 117 -31.70 5.01 9.87
N GLN A 118 -32.43 4.54 8.85
CA GLN A 118 -33.81 4.95 8.58
C GLN A 118 -34.75 4.54 9.72
N ARG A 119 -34.65 3.29 10.22
CA ARG A 119 -35.43 2.83 11.38
C ARG A 119 -35.14 3.65 12.64
N ALA A 120 -33.87 3.98 12.89
CA ALA A 120 -33.48 4.81 14.03
C ALA A 120 -34.07 6.23 13.93
N LYS A 121 -34.10 6.83 12.73
CA LYS A 121 -34.77 8.13 12.51
C LYS A 121 -36.28 8.04 12.77
N GLN A 122 -36.95 7.01 12.26
CA GLN A 122 -38.38 6.79 12.49
C GLN A 122 -38.69 6.58 13.97
N ALA A 123 -37.87 5.83 14.70
CA ALA A 123 -38.02 5.61 16.13
C ALA A 123 -37.88 6.92 16.92
N LYS A 124 -36.87 7.75 16.59
CA LYS A 124 -36.71 9.08 17.22
C LYS A 124 -37.89 10.01 16.96
N PHE A 125 -38.43 10.00 15.74
CA PHE A 125 -39.59 10.82 15.41
C PHE A 125 -40.83 10.39 16.21
N ARG A 126 -41.07 9.07 16.34
CA ARG A 126 -42.17 8.54 17.18
C ARG A 126 -41.99 8.84 18.66
N GLN A 127 -40.75 8.87 19.15
CA GLN A 127 -40.46 9.27 20.54
C GLN A 127 -40.78 10.74 20.77
N LEU A 128 -40.35 11.64 19.87
CA LEU A 128 -40.68 13.07 19.95
C LEU A 128 -42.20 13.30 19.91
N GLU A 129 -42.91 12.65 18.99
CA GLU A 129 -44.38 12.76 18.89
C GLU A 129 -45.09 12.23 20.15
N ALA A 130 -44.56 11.18 20.78
CA ALA A 130 -45.09 10.67 22.05
C ALA A 130 -44.74 11.54 23.27
N GLU A 131 -43.61 12.25 23.26
CA GLU A 131 -43.22 13.19 24.31
C GLU A 131 -44.02 14.51 24.26
N GLU A 132 -44.54 14.88 23.09
CA GLU A 132 -45.35 16.09 22.90
C GLU A 132 -46.74 15.99 23.54
N GLU A 133 -47.29 14.79 23.76
CA GLU A 133 -48.62 14.57 24.36
C GLU A 133 -48.53 14.17 25.83
N LYS A 134 -48.69 15.14 26.74
CA LYS A 134 -48.64 14.91 28.19
C LYS A 134 -50.04 14.84 28.79
N VAL A 135 -50.22 14.05 29.86
CA VAL A 135 -51.49 13.99 30.60
C VAL A 135 -51.41 14.87 31.85
N CYS A 136 -52.32 15.84 31.97
CA CYS A 136 -52.33 16.76 33.11
C CYS A 136 -52.75 16.05 34.41
N LYS A 137 -51.95 16.16 35.48
CA LYS A 137 -52.26 15.54 36.77
C LYS A 137 -53.52 16.11 37.45
N ASN A 138 -53.84 17.38 37.19
CA ASN A 138 -54.94 18.09 37.84
C ASN A 138 -56.29 17.83 37.14
N CYS A 139 -56.36 18.01 35.82
CA CYS A 139 -57.61 17.86 35.06
C CYS A 139 -57.71 16.56 34.24
N LYS A 140 -56.67 15.73 34.23
CA LYS A 140 -56.57 14.45 33.49
C LYS A 140 -56.78 14.55 31.97
N LYS A 141 -56.69 15.75 31.40
CA LYS A 141 -56.75 15.96 29.95
C LYS A 141 -55.35 15.81 29.35
N ILE A 142 -55.30 15.24 28.14
CA ILE A 142 -54.10 15.25 27.29
C ILE A 142 -53.90 16.69 26.81
N TYR A 143 -52.67 17.18 26.88
CA TYR A 143 -52.29 18.50 26.43
C TYR A 143 -50.93 18.43 25.72
N LYS A 144 -50.74 19.32 24.73
CA LYS A 144 -49.43 19.55 24.12
C LYS A 144 -48.72 20.70 24.81
N GLU A 145 -47.41 20.62 24.99
CA GLU A 145 -46.64 21.70 25.62
C GLU A 145 -46.78 23.03 24.88
N GLU A 146 -46.84 22.98 23.54
CA GLU A 146 -47.06 24.16 22.69
C GLU A 146 -48.41 24.85 22.96
N GLU A 147 -49.40 24.12 23.48
CA GLU A 147 -50.75 24.61 23.82
C GLU A 147 -50.93 24.84 25.34
N ASN A 148 -49.87 24.69 26.13
CA ASN A 148 -49.92 24.74 27.59
C ASN A 148 -49.78 26.16 28.15
N PHE A 149 -50.81 26.98 27.96
CA PHE A 149 -50.85 28.33 28.51
C PHE A 149 -51.24 28.33 29.99
N ASN A 150 -50.94 29.44 30.69
CA ASN A 150 -51.31 29.67 32.09
C ASN A 150 -52.81 29.50 32.39
N TRP A 151 -53.66 29.51 31.36
CA TRP A 151 -55.11 29.33 31.47
C TRP A 151 -55.68 28.02 30.92
N SER A 152 -54.83 27.09 30.47
CA SER A 152 -55.27 25.87 29.78
C SER A 152 -55.91 24.84 30.73
N CYS A 153 -55.43 24.73 31.97
CA CYS A 153 -55.98 23.82 32.97
C CYS A 153 -57.02 24.50 33.86
N LYS A 154 -58.28 24.04 33.79
CA LYS A 154 -59.38 24.49 34.64
C LYS A 154 -59.77 23.40 35.63
N VAL A 155 -59.55 23.64 36.92
CA VAL A 155 -59.87 22.70 38.01
C VAL A 155 -60.71 23.35 39.10
N HIS A 156 -61.51 22.54 39.79
CA HIS A 156 -62.16 22.95 41.03
C HIS A 156 -61.23 22.67 42.19
N SER A 157 -61.11 23.61 43.13
CA SER A 157 -60.27 23.45 44.33
C SER A 157 -60.94 22.59 45.41
N SER A 158 -62.27 22.52 45.43
CA SER A 158 -63.07 21.79 46.42
C SER A 158 -63.58 20.46 45.89
N GLN A 159 -63.83 19.46 46.73
CA GLN A 159 -64.52 18.21 46.33
C GLN A 159 -66.02 18.44 46.03
N PHE A 160 -66.57 17.72 45.06
CA PHE A 160 -67.98 17.84 44.68
C PHE A 160 -68.92 17.25 45.75
N SER A 161 -69.85 18.07 46.24
CA SER A 161 -70.88 17.69 47.23
C SER A 161 -72.28 18.09 46.77
N GLY A 162 -72.63 17.81 45.51
CA GLY A 162 -73.86 18.27 44.85
C GLY A 162 -73.78 19.70 44.29
N ILE A 163 -72.94 20.54 44.89
CA ILE A 163 -72.52 21.85 44.37
C ILE A 163 -71.00 21.97 44.57
N TRP A 164 -70.30 22.63 43.63
CA TRP A 164 -68.90 22.97 43.79
C TRP A 164 -68.75 24.16 44.75
N TRP A 165 -68.13 23.95 45.90
CA TRP A 165 -67.95 25.01 46.91
C TRP A 165 -67.10 26.18 46.40
N CYS A 166 -66.15 25.94 45.50
CA CYS A 166 -65.29 27.02 45.00
C CYS A 166 -66.01 28.04 44.09
N CYS A 167 -67.10 27.67 43.42
CA CYS A 167 -67.74 28.53 42.41
C CYS A 167 -69.26 28.39 42.27
N GLY A 168 -69.91 27.59 43.11
CA GLY A 168 -71.37 27.44 43.15
C GLY A 168 -71.99 26.70 41.96
N LYS A 169 -71.20 26.05 41.11
CA LYS A 169 -71.76 25.30 39.96
C LYS A 169 -72.36 23.97 40.45
N LYS A 170 -73.57 23.64 39.98
CA LYS A 170 -74.34 22.45 40.42
C LYS A 170 -74.02 21.18 39.62
N ASP A 171 -73.42 21.32 38.44
CA ASP A 171 -73.08 20.18 37.59
C ASP A 171 -71.72 19.59 38.01
N LYS A 172 -71.69 18.26 38.19
CA LYS A 172 -70.47 17.49 38.47
C LYS A 172 -69.43 17.63 37.37
N ASN A 173 -69.86 17.88 36.13
CA ASN A 173 -68.97 18.03 34.97
C ASN A 173 -68.66 19.50 34.62
N ALA A 174 -69.08 20.45 35.45
CA ALA A 174 -68.83 21.86 35.19
C ALA A 174 -67.33 22.18 35.10
N LEU A 175 -66.95 23.10 34.20
CA LEU A 175 -65.57 23.58 34.11
C LEU A 175 -65.09 24.20 35.42
N GLY A 176 -63.85 23.86 35.79
CA GLY A 176 -63.15 24.34 36.97
C GLY A 176 -63.11 25.87 37.11
N CYS A 177 -63.07 26.31 38.36
CA CYS A 177 -63.02 27.72 38.77
C CYS A 177 -61.60 28.28 38.83
N LYS A 178 -60.62 27.43 39.19
CA LYS A 178 -59.21 27.79 39.26
C LYS A 178 -58.56 27.49 37.92
N VAL A 179 -57.83 28.46 37.41
CA VAL A 179 -57.14 28.34 36.13
C VAL A 179 -55.63 28.31 36.39
N CYS A 180 -54.94 27.37 35.76
CA CYS A 180 -53.49 27.19 35.87
C CYS A 180 -52.94 26.56 34.59
N MET A 181 -51.61 26.49 34.49
CA MET A 181 -50.94 25.69 33.47
C MET A 181 -51.15 24.20 33.75
N HIS A 182 -51.23 23.35 32.71
CA HIS A 182 -51.22 21.91 32.91
C HIS A 182 -49.87 21.47 33.47
N GLU A 183 -49.92 20.69 34.54
CA GLU A 183 -48.74 20.07 35.14
C GLU A 183 -48.73 18.58 34.78
N SER A 184 -47.62 18.09 34.23
CA SER A 184 -47.47 16.69 33.85
C SER A 184 -47.34 15.83 35.10
N LYS A 185 -47.85 14.60 35.03
CA LYS A 185 -47.67 13.63 36.13
C LYS A 185 -46.24 13.08 36.17
N ASP A 186 -45.56 13.06 35.03
CA ASP A 186 -44.31 12.31 34.84
C ASP A 186 -43.05 13.07 35.28
N GLU A 187 -43.07 14.41 35.32
CA GLU A 187 -41.90 15.22 35.70
C GLU A 187 -41.34 14.94 37.12
N TYR A 188 -42.13 14.30 38.00
CA TYR A 188 -41.66 13.88 39.33
C TYR A 188 -41.25 12.39 39.42
N ASP A 189 -41.62 11.53 38.45
CA ASP A 189 -41.31 10.09 38.50
C ASP A 189 -40.16 9.71 37.54
N THR A 190 -39.90 10.51 36.49
CA THR A 190 -38.74 10.26 35.59
C THR A 190 -37.38 10.64 36.19
N THR A 191 -37.35 11.35 37.32
CA THR A 191 -36.10 11.62 38.05
C THR A 191 -35.70 10.50 39.02
N LEU A 192 -36.57 9.50 39.26
CA LEU A 192 -36.36 8.50 40.32
C LEU A 192 -36.45 7.03 39.86
N LYS A 193 -36.63 6.73 38.56
CA LYS A 193 -36.73 5.34 38.08
C LYS A 193 -36.01 5.06 36.74
N GLU A 194 -34.83 5.64 36.54
CA GLU A 194 -33.81 5.01 35.67
C GLU A 194 -32.91 4.09 36.52
N ASP A 195 -33.53 3.09 37.17
CA ASP A 195 -32.83 1.96 37.76
C ASP A 195 -32.43 0.99 36.64
N GLY A 196 -31.13 0.95 36.32
CA GLY A 196 -30.53 -0.11 35.50
C GLY A 196 -29.24 0.28 34.78
N LEU A 197 -29.01 1.56 34.53
CA LEU A 197 -27.74 2.07 34.04
C LEU A 197 -27.36 3.24 34.93
N ILE A 198 -26.64 2.93 36.01
CA ILE A 198 -25.77 3.90 36.68
C ILE A 198 -24.72 4.30 35.64
N ILE A 199 -25.11 5.21 34.74
CA ILE A 199 -24.19 6.17 34.19
C ILE A 199 -23.82 6.97 35.44
N ASP A 200 -22.78 6.52 36.13
CA ASP A 200 -21.98 7.42 36.94
C ASP A 200 -21.87 8.67 36.05
N LYS A 201 -22.52 9.76 36.43
CA LYS A 201 -22.23 11.07 35.90
C LYS A 201 -20.81 11.37 36.39
N LYS A 202 -19.84 10.65 35.83
CA LYS A 202 -18.42 10.90 35.98
C LYS A 202 -18.31 12.31 35.47
N THR A 203 -18.19 13.23 36.41
CA THR A 203 -18.05 14.66 36.18
C THR A 203 -17.05 14.80 35.04
N PHE A 204 -17.57 15.19 33.88
CA PHE A 204 -16.78 15.34 32.68
C PHE A 204 -16.21 16.74 32.74
N CYS A 205 -14.90 16.81 32.92
CA CYS A 205 -14.24 18.09 32.97
C CYS A 205 -14.23 18.72 31.57
N THR A 206 -14.89 19.86 31.40
CA THR A 206 -14.94 20.59 30.13
C THR A 206 -13.57 21.11 29.70
N SER A 207 -12.65 21.39 30.63
CA SER A 207 -11.28 21.87 30.33
C SER A 207 -10.37 20.78 29.76
N CYS A 208 -10.33 19.59 30.38
CA CYS A 208 -9.38 18.55 29.99
C CYS A 208 -10.01 17.33 29.28
N LYS A 209 -11.34 17.30 29.19
CA LYS A 209 -12.15 16.22 28.60
C LYS A 209 -11.89 14.85 29.21
N LYS A 210 -11.46 14.81 30.48
CA LYS A 210 -11.32 13.57 31.25
C LYS A 210 -12.45 13.44 32.25
N ASN A 211 -12.80 12.19 32.51
CA ASN A 211 -13.81 11.81 33.50
C ASN A 211 -13.17 11.80 34.90
N GLY A 212 -13.94 12.19 35.93
CA GLY A 212 -13.57 11.99 37.34
C GLY A 212 -13.26 13.25 38.14
N HIS A 213 -13.46 14.45 37.59
CA HIS A 213 -13.37 15.71 38.32
C HIS A 213 -14.22 16.80 37.63
N SER A 214 -14.68 17.79 38.39
CA SER A 214 -15.43 18.93 37.85
C SER A 214 -14.50 19.96 37.19
N PHE A 215 -15.06 20.91 36.44
CA PHE A 215 -14.28 22.01 35.85
C PHE A 215 -13.47 22.78 36.90
N SER A 216 -14.08 23.07 38.06
CA SER A 216 -13.43 23.77 39.19
C SER A 216 -12.31 22.97 39.84
N GLU A 217 -12.25 21.66 39.61
CA GLU A 217 -11.24 20.76 40.17
C GLU A 217 -10.23 20.24 39.13
N CYS A 218 -10.22 20.82 37.92
CA CYS A 218 -9.36 20.38 36.83
C CYS A 218 -7.85 20.56 37.09
N PRO A 219 -7.05 19.50 37.23
CA PRO A 219 -5.61 19.61 37.48
C PRO A 219 -4.87 20.24 36.29
N LYS A 220 -5.53 20.31 35.13
CA LYS A 220 -5.00 20.93 33.91
C LYS A 220 -5.50 22.35 33.65
N ASP A 221 -6.28 22.94 34.55
CA ASP A 221 -6.72 24.33 34.39
C ASP A 221 -5.53 25.28 34.61
N PRO A 222 -5.17 26.14 33.63
CA PRO A 222 -4.10 27.11 33.80
C PRO A 222 -4.46 28.26 34.74
N ASN A 223 -5.73 28.43 35.11
CA ASN A 223 -6.16 29.50 36.00
C ASN A 223 -5.99 29.12 37.47
N ALA A 224 -5.60 30.10 38.29
CA ALA A 224 -5.52 29.96 39.74
C ALA A 224 -6.91 29.84 40.36
N ARG A 225 -7.10 28.84 41.23
CA ARG A 225 -8.35 28.63 41.97
C ARG A 225 -8.39 29.48 43.23
N THR A 226 -9.54 30.07 43.52
CA THR A 226 -9.76 30.92 44.69
C THR A 226 -10.11 30.16 45.97
N THR A 227 -10.33 28.84 45.91
CA THR A 227 -10.89 28.05 47.03
C THR A 227 -9.87 27.21 47.80
N ASN A 228 -8.63 27.12 47.33
CA ASN A 228 -7.61 26.23 47.89
C ASN A 228 -6.50 27.03 48.59
N ASP A 229 -5.72 26.35 49.44
CA ASP A 229 -4.51 26.92 50.03
C ASP A 229 -3.58 27.45 48.92
N VAL A 230 -3.12 28.69 49.08
CA VAL A 230 -2.32 29.41 48.10
C VAL A 230 -1.05 28.64 47.76
N ASN A 231 -0.45 27.96 48.75
CA ASN A 231 0.78 27.20 48.54
C ASN A 231 0.56 25.95 47.67
N GLU A 232 -0.52 25.18 47.92
CA GLU A 232 -0.86 24.01 47.11
C GLU A 232 -1.20 24.38 45.65
N GLU A 233 -1.84 25.54 45.46
CA GLU A 233 -2.19 26.02 44.13
C GLU A 233 -0.96 26.51 43.34
N ILE A 234 0.02 27.14 44.02
CA ILE A 234 1.31 27.50 43.42
C ILE A 234 2.04 26.23 42.94
N GLU A 235 2.13 25.20 43.79
CA GLU A 235 2.77 23.92 43.44
C GLU A 235 2.08 23.25 42.23
N ARG A 236 0.74 23.25 42.19
CA ARG A 236 -0.03 22.74 41.06
C ARG A 236 0.31 23.46 39.75
N LEU A 237 0.41 24.79 39.79
CA LEU A 237 0.72 25.60 38.61
C LEU A 237 2.15 25.37 38.13
N GLU A 238 3.12 25.21 39.04
CA GLU A 238 4.52 24.88 38.69
C GLU A 238 4.62 23.53 37.96
N ILE A 239 3.94 22.50 38.48
CA ILE A 239 3.88 21.17 37.84
C ILE A 239 3.26 21.27 36.44
N LEU A 240 2.21 22.08 36.26
CA LEU A 240 1.56 22.27 34.98
C LEU A 240 2.50 22.94 33.95
N VAL A 241 3.23 23.97 34.37
CA VAL A 241 4.21 24.68 33.52
C VAL A 241 5.33 23.73 33.11
N GLN A 242 5.87 22.95 34.04
CA GLN A 242 6.92 21.97 33.74
C GLN A 242 6.43 20.90 32.75
N GLN A 243 5.22 20.38 32.92
CA GLN A 243 4.63 19.40 32.00
C GLN A 243 4.37 19.98 30.60
N ASN A 244 4.00 21.26 30.50
CA ASN A 244 3.78 21.91 29.21
C ASN A 244 5.11 22.18 28.50
N SER A 245 6.14 22.61 29.23
CA SER A 245 7.50 22.75 28.71
C SER A 245 8.03 21.42 28.13
N LEU A 246 7.88 20.32 28.87
CA LEU A 246 8.30 18.98 28.42
C LEU A 246 7.51 18.46 27.20
N LYS A 247 6.24 18.83 27.05
CA LYS A 247 5.46 18.48 25.85
C LYS A 247 5.89 19.31 24.65
N GLN A 248 6.20 20.58 24.86
CA GLN A 248 6.65 21.46 23.80
C GLN A 248 8.04 21.06 23.29
N SER A 249 8.97 20.67 24.17
CA SER A 249 10.27 20.13 23.76
C SER A 249 10.13 18.83 22.97
N LYS A 250 9.30 17.88 23.42
CA LYS A 250 9.03 16.62 22.69
C LYS A 250 8.37 16.84 21.33
N LEU A 251 7.48 17.84 21.21
CA LEU A 251 6.86 18.19 19.93
C LEU A 251 7.89 18.80 18.95
N ILE A 252 8.81 19.63 19.45
CA ILE A 252 9.89 20.21 18.65
C ILE A 252 10.84 19.10 18.17
N GLU A 253 11.25 18.19 19.06
CA GLU A 253 12.09 17.03 18.71
C GLU A 253 11.43 16.13 17.67
N CYS A 254 10.15 15.77 17.86
CA CYS A 254 9.41 14.94 16.91
C CYS A 254 9.23 15.64 15.55
N SER A 255 9.10 16.98 15.53
CA SER A 255 9.04 17.76 14.28
C SER A 255 10.37 17.73 13.52
N ILE A 256 11.49 17.83 14.23
CA ILE A 256 12.83 17.79 13.65
C ILE A 256 13.11 16.38 13.08
N GLU A 257 12.77 15.32 13.80
CA GLU A 257 12.91 13.95 13.32
C GLU A 257 12.05 13.67 12.07
N LYS A 258 10.79 14.13 12.05
CA LYS A 258 9.92 14.04 10.86
C LYS A 258 10.49 14.80 9.67
N GLN A 259 11.08 15.97 9.90
CA GLN A 259 11.70 16.75 8.84
C GLN A 259 12.98 16.08 8.30
N ASN A 260 13.80 15.49 9.19
CA ASN A 260 15.02 14.76 8.81
C ASN A 260 14.70 13.48 8.03
N THR A 261 13.72 12.70 8.49
CA THR A 261 13.25 11.49 7.77
C THR A 261 12.69 11.80 6.38
N LEU A 262 11.92 12.89 6.24
CA LEU A 262 11.46 13.36 4.94
C LEU A 262 12.61 13.82 4.04
N LYS A 263 13.61 14.52 4.58
CA LYS A 263 14.80 14.94 3.82
C LYS A 263 15.60 13.73 3.32
N ILE A 264 15.85 12.73 4.16
CA ILE A 264 16.56 11.50 3.79
C ILE A 264 15.77 10.73 2.71
N ARG A 265 14.46 10.60 2.88
CA ARG A 265 13.61 9.95 1.87
C ARG A 265 13.67 10.65 0.51
N ASN A 266 13.59 11.98 0.50
CA ASN A 266 13.66 12.75 -0.75
C ASN A 266 15.04 12.68 -1.40
N ALA A 267 16.12 12.60 -0.62
CA ALA A 267 17.47 12.40 -1.13
C ALA A 267 17.62 11.02 -1.80
N LYS A 268 17.17 9.94 -1.16
CA LYS A 268 17.18 8.57 -1.74
C LYS A 268 16.36 8.48 -3.02
N ILE A 269 15.20 9.15 -3.10
CA ILE A 269 14.38 9.19 -4.32
C ILE A 269 15.14 9.90 -5.45
N ARG A 270 15.83 11.00 -5.16
CA ARG A 270 16.60 11.74 -6.17
C ARG A 270 17.76 10.92 -6.70
N GLU A 271 18.53 10.30 -5.81
CA GLU A 271 19.66 9.44 -6.16
C GLU A 271 19.21 8.25 -7.03
N TYR A 272 18.07 7.64 -6.72
CA TYR A 272 17.49 6.58 -7.53
C TYR A 272 17.13 7.07 -8.94
N MET A 273 16.49 8.25 -9.05
CA MET A 273 16.14 8.82 -10.34
C MET A 273 17.39 9.16 -11.15
N GLU A 274 18.43 9.74 -10.54
CA GLU A 274 19.71 10.05 -11.20
C GLU A 274 20.40 8.78 -11.73
N ARG A 275 20.45 7.69 -10.95
CA ARG A 275 20.99 6.40 -11.42
C ARG A 275 20.22 5.79 -12.59
N GLN A 276 18.91 6.04 -12.69
CA GLN A 276 18.11 5.53 -13.81
C GLN A 276 18.36 6.29 -15.11
N PHE A 277 18.84 7.55 -15.04
CA PHE A 277 19.14 8.35 -16.23
C PHE A 277 20.62 8.24 -16.67
N GLU A 278 21.52 7.83 -15.79
CA GLU A 278 22.94 7.64 -16.13
C GLU A 278 23.27 6.26 -16.74
N SER A 279 22.31 5.31 -16.78
CA SER A 279 22.54 3.95 -17.27
C SER A 279 22.21 3.69 -18.74
N ASP A 280 21.76 4.69 -19.50
CA ASP A 280 21.32 4.47 -20.89
C ASP A 280 22.45 4.48 -21.93
N ASP A 281 23.68 4.89 -21.58
CA ASP A 281 24.78 5.03 -22.55
C ASP A 281 25.91 3.97 -22.45
N ASP A 282 25.95 3.08 -21.45
CA ASP A 282 26.98 2.03 -21.39
C ASP A 282 26.52 0.69 -20.75
N LYS A 283 26.28 -0.30 -21.64
CA LYS A 283 26.65 -1.73 -21.54
C LYS A 283 26.22 -2.58 -20.32
N ASP A 284 25.29 -3.50 -20.58
CA ASP A 284 25.45 -4.97 -20.59
C ASP A 284 26.21 -5.76 -19.49
N SER A 285 26.60 -5.18 -18.35
CA SER A 285 27.30 -5.99 -17.33
C SER A 285 27.09 -5.55 -15.90
N PHE A 286 25.87 -5.58 -15.34
CA PHE A 286 25.75 -5.58 -13.87
C PHE A 286 24.38 -5.98 -13.31
N TYR A 287 23.98 -7.25 -13.40
CA TYR A 287 22.92 -7.80 -12.53
C TYR A 287 23.18 -9.26 -12.20
N GLU A 288 24.20 -9.52 -11.39
CA GLU A 288 24.22 -10.70 -10.53
C GLU A 288 24.49 -10.26 -9.09
N GLY A 289 23.44 -10.33 -8.25
CA GLY A 289 23.59 -10.60 -6.83
C GLY A 289 23.63 -9.39 -5.90
N GLN A 290 22.51 -8.68 -5.73
CA GLN A 290 22.11 -8.16 -4.43
C GLN A 290 20.62 -7.79 -4.45
N GLU A 291 19.78 -8.67 -3.91
CA GLU A 291 18.40 -8.35 -3.52
C GLU A 291 18.43 -7.44 -2.28
N GLU A 292 18.90 -6.21 -2.43
CA GLU A 292 18.67 -5.20 -1.41
C GLU A 292 17.23 -4.72 -1.55
N SER A 293 16.37 -5.26 -0.69
CA SER A 293 14.97 -4.88 -0.56
C SER A 293 14.82 -3.36 -0.57
N PHE A 294 14.07 -2.86 -1.55
CA PHE A 294 13.86 -1.47 -1.98
C PHE A 294 13.58 -0.44 -0.86
N PHE A 295 13.23 -0.86 0.36
CA PHE A 295 13.10 0.01 1.54
C PHE A 295 13.37 -0.75 2.86
N PRO A 296 14.63 -0.88 3.30
CA PRO A 296 14.98 -1.54 4.57
C PRO A 296 14.28 -0.86 5.76
N ASP A 297 14.17 0.47 5.71
CA ASP A 297 13.55 1.31 6.74
C ASP A 297 12.03 1.04 6.87
N LEU A 298 11.33 0.73 5.77
CA LEU A 298 9.90 0.40 5.80
C LEU A 298 9.67 -1.04 6.29
N MET A 299 10.59 -1.95 6.01
CA MET A 299 10.55 -3.32 6.55
C MET A 299 10.85 -3.33 8.06
N ALA A 300 11.77 -2.47 8.52
CA ALA A 300 12.00 -2.25 9.95
C ALA A 300 10.77 -1.65 10.64
N LEU A 301 10.06 -0.72 9.98
CA LEU A 301 8.80 -0.17 10.51
C LEU A 301 7.68 -1.23 10.57
N LYS A 302 7.59 -2.11 9.57
CA LYS A 302 6.62 -3.22 9.53
C LYS A 302 6.86 -4.24 10.64
N ASN A 303 8.11 -4.48 11.01
CA ASN A 303 8.46 -5.46 12.04
C ASN A 303 8.31 -4.91 13.47
N ASN A 304 8.34 -3.57 13.65
CA ASN A 304 8.22 -2.92 14.95
C ASN A 304 6.80 -2.44 15.28
N THR A 305 5.84 -2.48 14.34
CA THR A 305 4.44 -2.13 14.60
C THR A 305 3.65 -3.34 15.10
N ILE A 306 3.63 -3.52 16.42
CA ILE A 306 2.64 -4.37 17.08
C ILE A 306 1.29 -3.64 16.97
N PHE A 307 0.45 -4.07 16.03
CA PHE A 307 -0.93 -3.61 15.93
C PHE A 307 -1.73 -4.16 17.11
N ASN A 308 -1.90 -3.34 18.15
CA ASN A 308 -2.86 -3.62 19.22
C ASN A 308 -4.27 -3.30 18.69
N THR A 309 -4.99 -4.34 18.27
CA THR A 309 -6.32 -4.29 17.64
C THR A 309 -7.45 -3.90 18.60
N GLU A 310 -7.17 -3.74 19.90
CA GLU A 310 -8.23 -3.59 20.90
C GLU A 310 -8.73 -2.15 21.12
N ASN A 311 -8.06 -1.09 20.59
CA ASN A 311 -8.36 0.29 21.05
C ASN A 311 -8.50 1.41 20.02
N THR A 312 -8.59 1.17 18.71
CA THR A 312 -8.66 2.28 17.74
C THR A 312 -10.07 2.60 17.24
N LYS A 313 -10.81 3.42 17.99
CA LYS A 313 -11.88 4.28 17.44
C LYS A 313 -11.24 5.51 16.81
N PHE A 314 -11.16 5.58 15.48
CA PHE A 314 -10.85 6.83 14.77
C PHE A 314 -12.13 7.48 14.24
N ARG A 315 -12.29 8.77 14.50
CA ARG A 315 -13.27 9.64 13.84
C ARG A 315 -12.56 10.32 12.67
N VAL A 316 -12.87 9.88 11.45
CA VAL A 316 -12.43 10.56 10.23
C VAL A 316 -13.23 11.87 10.13
N SER A 317 -12.53 13.00 10.16
CA SER A 317 -13.08 14.29 9.73
C SER A 317 -12.41 14.61 8.41
N SER A 318 -13.20 14.61 7.33
CA SER A 318 -12.73 15.00 6.01
C SER A 318 -12.84 16.52 5.88
N GLU A 319 -11.72 17.21 6.03
CA GLU A 319 -11.55 18.50 5.37
C GLU A 319 -10.98 18.21 3.97
N VAL A 320 -11.87 18.20 2.98
CA VAL A 320 -11.51 18.07 1.57
C VAL A 320 -10.92 19.40 1.13
N GLY A 321 -9.59 19.50 1.15
CA GLY A 321 -8.86 20.48 0.34
C GLY A 321 -8.78 19.97 -1.09
N GLU A 322 -9.44 20.67 -2.01
CA GLU A 322 -9.42 20.35 -3.44
C GLU A 322 -8.01 20.45 -4.02
N SER A 323 -7.55 19.38 -4.66
CA SER A 323 -6.25 19.30 -5.33
C SER A 323 -6.27 20.08 -6.67
N PRO A 324 -5.25 20.89 -7.01
CA PRO A 324 -5.28 21.73 -8.22
C PRO A 324 -5.03 20.99 -9.54
N PHE A 325 -4.84 19.67 -9.54
CA PHE A 325 -4.28 18.94 -10.69
C PHE A 325 -5.30 18.26 -11.63
N MET A 326 -6.60 18.48 -11.47
CA MET A 326 -7.63 17.87 -12.31
C MET A 326 -8.44 18.89 -13.13
N LEU A 327 -7.76 19.58 -14.06
CA LEU A 327 -8.41 20.31 -15.16
C LEU A 327 -7.98 19.73 -16.51
N ARG A 328 -8.52 18.55 -16.87
CA ARG A 328 -8.62 18.15 -18.29
C ARG A 328 -9.92 18.70 -18.87
N LYS A 329 -9.76 19.68 -19.76
CA LYS A 329 -10.82 20.27 -20.59
C LYS A 329 -11.55 19.19 -21.39
N PHE A 330 -12.82 18.93 -21.07
CA PHE A 330 -13.74 18.31 -22.03
C PHE A 330 -14.11 19.36 -23.08
N LYS A 331 -13.62 19.17 -24.32
CA LYS A 331 -14.12 19.93 -25.49
C LYS A 331 -15.53 19.46 -25.80
N SER A 332 -16.50 20.35 -25.63
CA SER A 332 -17.89 20.16 -26.07
C SER A 332 -17.96 20.02 -27.59
N GLN A 333 -18.40 18.88 -28.09
CA GLN A 333 -18.87 18.77 -29.48
C GLN A 333 -20.31 19.28 -29.56
N LYS A 334 -20.50 20.34 -30.34
CA LYS A 334 -21.80 20.92 -30.69
C LYS A 334 -22.61 19.90 -31.50
N LYS A 335 -23.76 19.47 -30.96
CA LYS A 335 -24.80 18.75 -31.71
C LYS A 335 -25.52 19.72 -32.65
N THR A 336 -25.34 19.56 -33.96
CA THR A 336 -26.25 20.15 -34.96
C THR A 336 -27.38 19.16 -35.25
N LYS A 337 -28.62 19.59 -34.99
CA LYS A 337 -29.85 18.92 -35.45
C LYS A 337 -29.87 18.85 -36.97
N ARG A 338 -30.10 17.67 -37.53
CA ARG A 338 -30.77 17.50 -38.83
C ARG A 338 -31.87 16.44 -38.70
N GLN A 339 -33.07 16.82 -39.10
CA GLN A 339 -34.20 15.94 -39.37
C GLN A 339 -33.93 15.16 -40.66
N GLY A 340 -34.31 13.90 -40.72
CA GLY A 340 -34.19 13.10 -41.94
C GLY A 340 -34.68 11.67 -41.77
N LEU A 341 -35.96 11.48 -42.15
CA LEU A 341 -36.63 10.29 -42.66
C LEU A 341 -36.14 8.89 -42.26
N THR A 342 -37.04 8.17 -41.60
CA THR A 342 -37.14 6.71 -41.59
C THR A 342 -37.40 6.17 -43.00
N LEU A 343 -36.60 5.21 -43.45
CA LEU A 343 -36.96 4.28 -44.51
C LEU A 343 -36.53 2.87 -44.11
N PHE A 344 -37.54 1.99 -44.11
CA PHE A 344 -37.45 0.55 -43.90
C PHE A 344 -36.57 -0.12 -44.96
N GLY A 345 -35.91 -1.20 -44.54
CA GLY A 345 -36.02 -2.45 -45.29
C GLY A 345 -34.73 -3.02 -45.92
N LYS A 346 -34.36 -4.16 -45.34
CA LYS A 346 -33.81 -5.37 -45.98
C LYS A 346 -32.31 -5.47 -46.26
N ASP A 347 -31.84 -6.63 -45.80
CA ASP A 347 -30.89 -7.55 -46.41
C ASP A 347 -29.49 -7.73 -45.80
N ARG A 348 -29.25 -9.03 -45.55
CA ARG A 348 -28.00 -9.82 -45.54
C ARG A 348 -27.32 -10.11 -44.19
N VAL A 349 -27.73 -11.27 -43.66
CA VAL A 349 -26.92 -12.52 -43.60
C VAL A 349 -25.42 -12.34 -43.37
N SER A 350 -24.95 -12.84 -42.21
CA SER A 350 -23.66 -13.53 -42.09
C SER A 350 -23.62 -14.31 -40.77
N THR A 351 -23.92 -15.60 -40.89
CA THR A 351 -23.61 -16.67 -39.96
C THR A 351 -22.11 -16.86 -39.86
N LEU A 352 -21.56 -17.08 -38.66
CA LEU A 352 -20.38 -17.92 -38.46
C LEU A 352 -20.32 -18.41 -37.01
N ALA A 353 -20.94 -19.57 -36.80
CA ALA A 353 -20.59 -20.49 -35.73
C ALA A 353 -19.24 -21.14 -36.07
N LYS A 354 -18.37 -21.33 -35.08
CA LYS A 354 -17.26 -22.27 -35.18
C LYS A 354 -17.37 -23.30 -34.07
N THR A 355 -17.67 -24.51 -34.53
CA THR A 355 -17.74 -25.76 -33.82
C THR A 355 -16.34 -26.28 -33.48
N ILE A 356 -16.26 -26.95 -32.33
CA ILE A 356 -15.16 -27.78 -31.86
C ILE A 356 -15.19 -29.12 -32.60
N THR A 357 -14.04 -29.60 -33.08
CA THR A 357 -13.81 -31.03 -33.33
C THR A 357 -12.40 -31.41 -32.92
N LEU A 358 -12.35 -32.48 -32.11
CA LEU A 358 -11.20 -33.27 -31.70
C LEU A 358 -10.53 -33.93 -32.90
N VAL A 359 -9.22 -34.20 -32.78
CA VAL A 359 -8.44 -35.08 -33.67
C VAL A 359 -7.84 -36.17 -32.78
N ASP A 360 -7.85 -37.39 -33.33
CA ASP A 360 -7.42 -38.67 -32.75
C ASP A 360 -6.01 -38.68 -32.14
#